data_AF-A0AAV4N015-F1
#
_entry.id   AF-A0AAV4N015-F1
#
_cell.length_a   1.000
_cell.length_b   1.000
_cell.length_c   1.000
_cell.angle_alpha   90.00
_cell.angle_beta   90.00
_cell.angle_gamma   90.00
#
_symmetry.space_group_name_H-M   'P 1'
#
loop_
_entity.id
_entity.type
_entity.pdbx_description
1 polymer ?
#
loop_
_entity_poly.entity_id
_entity_poly.type
_entity_poly.pdbx_seq_one_letter_code
_entity_poly.pdbx_strand_id
1 'polypeptide(L)'
;MHGFGFFYIAVCNHIKSIIKHTEESLSRKPLVDFERFIHSYSRIKSIVDLTDKEVGFLVFITIFFNSGFMCFTFYVTLNFNITAGIQTVAIYGMFFGALGLFIGMTVSASMVADESKELCSAMPENTGKLTFKQIRFLMTTQNGITLTVWRIVPITRSFIFVIIGILLTYTVMFSSLSPMKGSNEIFIYFEQ
;
A
#
# COMPACT_ATOMS: atom_id res chain seq x y z
N MET A 1 3.26 13.60 8.58
CA MET A 1 3.09 12.31 7.87
C MET A 1 1.98 12.35 6.82
N HIS A 2 0.81 12.95 7.09
CA HIS A 2 -0.30 12.94 6.11
C HIS A 2 0.04 13.59 4.75
N GLY A 3 0.79 14.70 4.73
CA GLY A 3 1.23 15.34 3.48
C GLY A 3 2.07 14.43 2.58
N PHE A 4 2.93 13.59 3.16
CA PHE A 4 3.71 12.61 2.39
C PHE A 4 2.81 11.52 1.78
N GLY A 5 1.78 11.05 2.52
CA GLY A 5 0.87 10.05 1.98
C GLY A 5 0.08 10.54 0.76
N PHE A 6 -0.38 11.79 0.77
CA PHE A 6 -1.01 12.40 -0.42
C PHE A 6 -0.03 12.57 -1.58
N PHE A 7 1.20 13.00 -1.30
CA PHE A 7 2.26 13.07 -2.31
C PHE A 7 2.52 11.70 -2.94
N TYR A 8 2.64 10.65 -2.13
CA TYR A 8 2.86 9.28 -2.61
C TYR A 8 1.70 8.77 -3.47
N ILE A 9 0.44 9.02 -3.06
CA ILE A 9 -0.75 8.71 -3.86
C ILE A 9 -0.69 9.41 -5.23
N ALA A 10 -0.33 10.70 -5.25
CA ALA A 10 -0.21 11.46 -6.49
C ALA A 10 0.87 10.89 -7.41
N VAL A 11 2.04 10.53 -6.87
CA VAL A 11 3.13 9.89 -7.62
C VAL A 11 2.69 8.55 -8.22
N CYS A 12 2.03 7.69 -7.43
CA CYS A 12 1.48 6.42 -7.91
C CYS A 12 0.47 6.62 -9.04
N ASN A 13 -0.45 7.58 -8.90
CA ASN A 13 -1.43 7.89 -9.93
C ASN A 13 -0.78 8.44 -11.21
N HIS A 14 0.28 9.24 -11.08
CA HIS A 14 1.04 9.75 -12.22
C HIS A 14 1.76 8.61 -12.96
N ILE A 15 2.43 7.70 -12.24
CA ILE A 15 3.06 6.50 -12.83
C ILE A 15 1.99 5.65 -13.53
N LYS A 16 0.85 5.43 -12.89
CA LYS A 16 -0.29 4.70 -13.46
C LYS A 16 -0.73 5.32 -14.80
N SER A 17 -0.90 6.64 -14.85
CA SER A 17 -1.30 7.35 -16.07
C SER A 17 -0.29 7.17 -17.20
N ILE A 18 1.01 7.14 -16.89
CA ILE A 18 2.07 6.92 -17.89
C ILE A 18 2.00 5.49 -18.45
N ILE A 19 1.79 4.49 -17.59
CA ILE A 19 1.63 3.09 -17.99
C ILE A 19 0.42 2.96 -18.94
N LYS A 20 -0.73 3.51 -18.56
CA LYS A 20 -1.95 3.46 -19.37
C LYS A 20 -1.81 4.15 -20.73
N HIS A 21 -1.15 5.32 -20.78
CA HIS A 21 -0.88 6.00 -22.06
C HIS A 21 0.02 5.16 -22.97
N THR A 22 0.98 4.43 -22.38
CA THR A 22 1.87 3.52 -23.11
C THR A 22 1.09 2.31 -23.65
N GLU A 23 0.15 1.78 -22.87
CA GLU A 23 -0.78 0.73 -23.28
C GLU A 23 -1.65 1.14 -24.47
N GLU A 24 -2.32 2.29 -24.37
CA GLU A 24 -3.18 2.81 -25.44
C GLU A 24 -2.39 3.07 -26.73
N SER A 25 -1.13 3.49 -26.60
CA SER A 25 -0.22 3.68 -27.73
C SER A 25 0.15 2.36 -28.39
N LEU A 26 0.36 1.29 -27.60
CA LEU A 26 0.66 -0.06 -28.10
C LEU A 26 -0.56 -0.67 -28.81
N SER A 27 -1.75 -0.56 -28.22
CA SER A 27 -3.00 -1.08 -28.78
C SER A 27 -3.37 -0.46 -30.14
N ARG A 28 -2.96 0.79 -30.40
CA ARG A 28 -3.20 1.47 -31.70
C ARG A 28 -2.21 1.05 -32.80
N LYS A 29 -0.98 0.66 -32.48
CA LYS A 29 0.08 0.34 -33.47
C LYS A 29 0.98 -0.82 -32.99
N PRO A 30 0.48 -2.07 -32.98
CA PRO A 30 1.13 -3.18 -32.28
C PRO A 30 2.42 -3.71 -32.93
N LEU A 31 2.64 -3.48 -34.22
CA LEU A 31 3.67 -4.19 -35.01
C LEU A 31 4.89 -3.36 -35.44
N VAL A 32 4.80 -2.04 -35.47
CA VAL A 32 5.82 -1.19 -36.14
C VAL A 32 6.88 -0.65 -35.16
N ASP A 33 6.61 -0.62 -33.86
CA ASP A 33 7.43 0.14 -32.90
C ASP A 33 7.77 -0.64 -31.60
N PHE A 34 7.92 -1.98 -31.68
CA PHE A 34 8.23 -2.81 -30.50
C PHE A 34 9.54 -2.39 -29.79
N GLU A 35 10.54 -1.94 -30.55
CA GLU A 35 11.80 -1.44 -29.98
C GLU A 35 11.62 -0.12 -29.22
N ARG A 36 10.81 0.80 -29.76
CA ARG A 36 10.42 2.05 -29.08
C ARG A 36 9.60 1.78 -27.83
N PHE A 37 8.75 0.75 -27.86
CA PHE A 37 8.01 0.27 -26.69
C PHE A 37 8.95 -0.26 -25.58
N ILE A 38 9.87 -1.18 -25.93
CA ILE A 38 10.85 -1.71 -24.96
C ILE A 38 11.63 -0.58 -24.29
N HIS A 39 12.10 0.38 -25.09
CA HIS A 39 12.85 1.52 -24.59
C HIS A 39 12.01 2.38 -23.62
N SER A 40 10.74 2.62 -23.97
CA SER A 40 9.82 3.41 -23.14
C SER A 40 9.50 2.70 -21.83
N TYR A 41 9.18 1.41 -21.88
CA TYR A 41 8.91 0.61 -20.68
C TYR A 41 10.15 0.46 -19.80
N SER A 42 11.33 0.23 -20.37
CA SER A 42 12.59 0.17 -19.61
C SER A 42 12.85 1.49 -18.87
N ARG A 43 12.54 2.62 -19.51
CA ARG A 43 12.64 3.94 -18.89
C ARG A 43 11.63 4.10 -17.75
N ILE A 44 10.37 3.68 -17.93
CA ILE A 44 9.35 3.70 -16.86
C ILE A 44 9.82 2.84 -15.68
N LYS A 45 10.27 1.61 -15.93
CA LYS A 45 10.79 0.71 -14.90
C LYS A 45 11.96 1.33 -14.13
N SER A 46 12.88 1.99 -14.83
CA SER A 46 13.99 2.70 -14.19
C SER A 46 13.52 3.87 -13.32
N ILE A 47 12.52 4.64 -13.78
CA ILE A 47 11.94 5.74 -13.00
C ILE A 47 11.28 5.20 -11.74
N VAL A 48 10.53 4.10 -11.86
CA VAL A 48 9.85 3.49 -10.71
C VAL A 48 10.85 2.90 -9.73
N ASP A 49 11.91 2.22 -10.18
CA ASP A 49 12.95 1.70 -9.28
C ASP A 49 13.73 2.82 -8.56
N LEU A 50 14.01 3.93 -9.25
CA LEU A 50 14.63 5.11 -8.63
C LEU A 50 13.70 5.72 -7.58
N THR A 51 12.42 5.89 -7.94
CA THR A 51 11.39 6.41 -7.05
C THR A 51 11.29 5.52 -5.81
N ASP A 52 11.15 4.21 -6.00
CA ASP A 52 11.06 3.22 -4.92
C ASP A 52 12.30 3.25 -4.00
N LYS A 53 13.50 3.45 -4.56
CA LYS A 53 14.73 3.59 -3.78
C LYS A 53 14.75 4.85 -2.91
N GLU A 54 14.28 5.99 -3.44
CA GLU A 54 14.29 7.26 -2.73
C GLU A 54 13.15 7.39 -1.71
N VAL A 55 11.94 7.00 -2.10
CA VAL A 55 10.75 7.14 -1.25
C VAL A 55 10.46 5.91 -0.40
N GLY A 56 11.02 4.74 -0.71
CA GLY A 56 10.68 3.48 -0.04
C GLY A 56 10.89 3.50 1.47
N PHE A 57 11.96 4.16 1.96
CA PHE A 57 12.19 4.33 3.39
C PHE A 57 11.18 5.29 4.03
N LEU A 58 10.79 6.37 3.34
CA LEU A 58 9.76 7.29 3.80
C LEU A 58 8.37 6.63 3.84
N VAL A 59 8.07 5.76 2.87
CA VAL A 59 6.86 4.92 2.86
C VAL A 59 6.87 3.98 4.07
N PHE A 60 7.99 3.32 4.35
CA PHE A 60 8.13 2.47 5.54
C PHE A 60 7.87 3.23 6.84
N ILE A 61 8.52 4.37 7.04
CA ILE A 61 8.31 5.23 8.21
C ILE A 61 6.84 5.64 8.31
N THR A 62 6.24 6.07 7.21
CA THR A 62 4.84 6.54 7.20
C THR A 62 3.88 5.43 7.57
N ILE A 63 4.07 4.22 7.03
CA ILE A 63 3.26 3.05 7.39
C ILE A 63 3.46 2.70 8.87
N PHE A 64 4.71 2.64 9.34
CA PHE A 64 5.03 2.33 10.73
C PHE A 64 4.36 3.30 11.72
N PHE A 65 4.48 4.61 11.47
CA PHE A 65 3.85 5.63 12.31
C PHE A 65 2.32 5.58 12.24
N ASN A 66 1.73 5.43 11.05
CA ASN A 66 0.28 5.34 10.91
C ASN A 66 -0.26 4.07 11.61
N SER A 67 0.41 2.92 11.46
CA SER A 67 0.03 1.67 12.13
C SER A 67 0.14 1.78 13.65
N GLY A 68 1.24 2.35 14.18
CA GLY A 68 1.37 2.59 15.61
C GLY A 68 0.28 3.52 16.15
N PHE A 69 -0.05 4.58 15.39
CA PHE A 69 -1.12 5.49 15.75
C PHE A 69 -2.51 4.83 15.72
N MET A 70 -2.78 3.98 14.72
CA MET A 70 -4.01 3.16 14.64
C MET A 70 -4.11 2.19 15.82
N CYS A 71 -3.03 1.48 16.18
CA CYS A 71 -3.00 0.61 17.36
C CYS A 71 -3.31 1.39 18.64
N PHE A 72 -2.66 2.54 18.84
CA PHE A 72 -2.84 3.35 20.03
C PHE A 72 -4.26 3.89 20.17
N THR A 73 -4.80 4.47 19.09
CA THR A 73 -6.17 5.02 19.11
C THR A 73 -7.21 3.94 19.31
N PHE A 74 -7.06 2.77 18.67
CA PHE A 74 -7.97 1.65 18.87
C PHE A 74 -7.88 1.06 20.29
N TYR A 75 -6.67 0.96 20.87
CA TYR A 75 -6.48 0.56 22.27
C TYR A 75 -7.15 1.51 23.25
N VAL A 76 -6.99 2.83 23.06
CA VAL A 76 -7.61 3.86 23.90
C VAL A 76 -9.14 3.75 23.83
N THR A 77 -9.69 3.58 22.64
CA THR A 77 -11.14 3.37 22.43
C THR A 77 -11.68 2.15 23.16
N LEU A 78 -10.92 1.05 23.24
CA LEU A 78 -11.37 -0.19 23.88
C LEU A 78 -11.24 -0.19 25.40
N ASN A 79 -10.22 0.46 25.96
CA ASN A 79 -9.88 0.37 27.38
C ASN A 79 -10.35 1.55 28.23
N PHE A 80 -10.58 2.70 27.60
CA PHE A 80 -11.07 3.90 28.26
C PHE A 80 -12.54 4.11 27.95
N ASN A 81 -13.32 4.38 29.00
CA ASN A 81 -14.73 4.73 28.86
C ASN A 81 -14.79 6.22 28.48
N ILE A 82 -14.47 6.51 27.21
CA ILE A 82 -14.43 7.89 26.70
C ILE A 82 -15.87 8.38 26.69
N THR A 83 -16.21 9.28 27.61
CA THR A 83 -17.52 9.93 27.67
C THR A 83 -17.82 10.63 26.35
N ALA A 84 -19.05 10.46 25.86
CA ALA A 84 -19.48 10.98 24.57
C ALA A 84 -19.23 12.50 24.48
N GLY A 85 -18.42 12.94 23.50
CA GLY A 85 -18.11 14.33 23.29
C GLY A 85 -17.15 14.58 22.14
N ILE A 86 -16.67 15.82 22.02
CA ILE A 86 -15.77 16.29 20.94
C ILE A 86 -14.47 15.46 20.89
N GLN A 87 -13.98 15.01 22.06
CA GLN A 87 -12.77 14.18 22.15
C GLN A 87 -12.95 12.81 21.50
N THR A 88 -14.10 12.16 21.71
CA THR A 88 -14.45 10.89 21.07
C THR A 88 -14.46 11.04 19.55
N VAL A 89 -15.14 12.07 19.05
CA VAL A 89 -15.22 12.35 17.61
C VAL A 89 -13.82 12.61 17.02
N ALA A 90 -12.97 13.37 17.72
CA ALA A 90 -11.60 13.63 17.29
C ALA A 90 -10.76 12.35 17.22
N ILE A 91 -10.85 11.46 18.22
CA ILE A 91 -10.11 10.20 18.26
C ILE A 91 -10.51 9.28 17.09
N TYR A 92 -11.81 9.09 16.88
CA TYR A 92 -12.30 8.31 15.74
C TYR A 92 -11.93 8.96 14.40
N GLY A 93 -12.05 10.28 14.29
CA GLY A 93 -11.67 11.02 13.08
C GLY A 93 -10.20 10.81 12.71
N MET A 94 -9.30 10.87 13.70
CA MET A 94 -7.88 10.61 13.47
C MET A 94 -7.61 9.14 13.11
N PHE A 95 -8.30 8.18 13.73
CA PHE A 95 -8.19 6.76 13.37
C PHE A 95 -8.62 6.50 11.92
N PHE A 96 -9.83 6.94 11.54
CA PHE A 96 -10.32 6.75 10.17
C PHE A 96 -9.51 7.53 9.14
N GLY A 97 -8.97 8.70 9.51
CA GLY A 97 -8.04 9.45 8.66
C GLY A 97 -6.74 8.69 8.39
N ALA A 98 -6.12 8.12 9.43
CA ALA A 98 -4.91 7.31 9.29
C ALA A 98 -5.18 6.03 8.47
N LEU A 99 -6.30 5.36 8.73
CA LEU A 99 -6.73 4.18 7.99
C LEU A 99 -6.98 4.49 6.51
N GLY A 100 -7.71 5.57 6.22
CA GLY A 100 -8.01 6.00 4.85
C GLY A 100 -6.73 6.35 4.08
N LEU A 101 -5.78 7.03 4.71
CA LEU A 101 -4.49 7.34 4.10
C LEU A 101 -3.68 6.07 3.82
N PHE A 102 -3.65 5.12 4.76
CA PHE A 102 -2.98 3.83 4.59
C PHE A 102 -3.56 3.02 3.44
N ILE A 103 -4.89 2.91 3.37
CA ILE A 103 -5.60 2.25 2.27
C ILE A 103 -5.30 2.96 0.95
N GLY A 104 -5.39 4.28 0.91
CA GLY A 104 -5.11 5.07 -0.29
C GLY A 104 -3.71 4.83 -0.86
N MET A 105 -2.68 4.91 -0.01
CA MET A 105 -1.30 4.62 -0.43
C MET A 105 -1.13 3.20 -0.96
N THR A 106 -1.71 2.22 -0.27
CA THR A 106 -1.59 0.80 -0.63
C THR A 106 -2.32 0.48 -1.92
N VAL A 107 -3.55 0.99 -2.07
CA VAL A 107 -4.36 0.82 -3.29
C VAL A 107 -3.66 1.46 -4.48
N SER A 108 -3.25 2.73 -4.38
CA SER A 108 -2.56 3.41 -5.49
C SER A 108 -1.29 2.70 -5.91
N ALA A 109 -0.49 2.20 -4.97
CA ALA A 109 0.70 1.41 -5.29
C ALA A 109 0.35 0.06 -5.96
N SER A 110 -0.69 -0.62 -5.48
CA SER A 110 -1.15 -1.87 -6.08
C SER A 110 -1.71 -1.69 -7.50
N MET A 111 -2.38 -0.57 -7.78
CA MET A 111 -2.88 -0.27 -9.12
C MET A 111 -1.75 -0.09 -10.12
N VAL A 112 -0.62 0.50 -9.73
CA VAL A 112 0.58 0.57 -10.58
C VAL A 112 1.07 -0.84 -10.97
N ALA A 113 1.07 -1.76 -10.01
CA ALA A 113 1.45 -3.14 -10.25
C ALA A 113 0.46 -3.90 -11.13
N ASP A 114 -0.84 -3.70 -10.92
CA ASP A 114 -1.91 -4.33 -11.70
C ASP A 114 -1.85 -3.86 -13.16
N GLU A 115 -1.77 -2.55 -13.41
CA GLU A 115 -1.76 -1.99 -14.77
C GLU A 115 -0.45 -2.31 -15.49
N SER A 116 0.68 -2.40 -14.76
CA SER A 116 1.92 -2.88 -15.37
C SER A 116 1.82 -4.34 -15.83
N LYS A 117 1.03 -5.19 -15.16
CA LYS A 117 0.82 -6.58 -15.57
C LYS A 117 -0.13 -6.65 -16.75
N GLU A 118 -1.19 -5.85 -16.75
CA GLU A 118 -2.15 -5.74 -17.85
C GLU A 118 -1.46 -5.32 -19.16
N LEU A 119 -0.57 -4.33 -19.08
CA LEU A 119 0.30 -3.91 -20.19
C LEU A 119 1.15 -5.07 -20.75
N CYS A 120 1.60 -6.00 -19.90
CA CYS A 120 2.37 -7.16 -20.35
C CYS A 120 1.49 -8.20 -21.03
N SER A 121 0.26 -8.40 -20.57
CA SER A 121 -0.70 -9.31 -21.20
C SER A 121 -1.29 -8.79 -22.50
N ALA A 122 -1.33 -7.46 -22.70
CA ALA A 122 -1.77 -6.84 -23.95
C ALA A 122 -0.74 -6.98 -25.10
N MET A 123 0.45 -7.53 -24.84
CA MET A 123 1.40 -7.82 -25.90
C MET A 123 0.85 -8.93 -26.81
N PRO A 124 0.86 -8.74 -28.15
CA PRO A 124 0.45 -9.80 -29.06
C PRO A 124 1.37 -11.02 -28.87
N GLU A 125 0.76 -12.19 -28.61
CA GLU A 125 1.40 -13.52 -28.67
C GLU A 125 1.81 -13.83 -30.12
N ASN A 126 2.73 -13.05 -30.70
CA ASN A 126 3.06 -13.24 -32.09
C ASN A 126 3.94 -14.49 -32.23
N THR A 127 3.32 -15.51 -32.81
CA THR A 127 3.74 -16.92 -32.96
C THR A 127 4.85 -17.09 -34.00
N GLY A 128 5.76 -16.11 -34.10
CA GLY A 128 6.85 -16.08 -35.08
C GLY A 128 8.11 -15.44 -34.50
N LYS A 129 9.13 -16.28 -34.24
CA LYS A 129 10.51 -15.95 -33.84
C LYS A 129 10.68 -14.62 -33.08
N LEU A 130 10.18 -14.59 -31.84
CA LEU A 130 10.61 -13.60 -30.87
C LEU A 130 12.14 -13.69 -30.72
N THR A 131 12.82 -12.56 -30.89
CA THR A 131 14.26 -12.46 -30.68
C THR A 131 14.58 -12.74 -29.21
N PHE A 132 15.75 -13.29 -28.88
CA PHE A 132 16.18 -13.55 -27.50
C PHE A 132 16.02 -12.31 -26.57
N LYS A 133 16.25 -11.10 -27.11
CA LYS A 133 16.00 -9.83 -26.41
C LYS A 133 14.52 -9.62 -26.05
N GLN A 134 13.60 -9.99 -26.94
CA GLN A 134 12.15 -9.86 -26.74
C GLN A 134 11.63 -10.90 -25.74
N ILE A 135 12.15 -12.14 -25.77
CA ILE A 135 11.83 -13.19 -24.78
C ILE A 135 12.36 -12.82 -23.39
N ARG A 136 13.63 -12.38 -23.30
CA ARG A 136 14.22 -11.94 -22.03
C ARG A 136 13.49 -10.72 -21.48
N PHE A 137 13.07 -9.81 -22.36
CA PHE A 137 12.23 -8.69 -21.98
C PHE A 137 10.90 -9.20 -21.43
N LEU A 138 10.14 -10.00 -22.18
CA LEU A 138 8.84 -10.59 -21.77
C LEU A 138 8.91 -11.27 -20.39
N MET A 139 9.96 -12.06 -20.15
CA MET A 139 10.20 -12.69 -18.84
C MET A 139 10.51 -11.67 -17.72
N THR A 140 11.17 -10.57 -18.04
CA THR A 140 11.49 -9.47 -17.11
C THR A 140 10.29 -8.54 -16.87
N THR A 141 9.40 -8.39 -17.86
CA THR A 141 8.13 -7.65 -17.79
C THR A 141 7.05 -8.44 -17.06
N GLN A 142 7.04 -9.77 -17.16
CA GLN A 142 6.06 -10.66 -16.51
C GLN A 142 6.03 -10.51 -14.98
N ASN A 143 7.15 -10.10 -14.37
CA ASN A 143 7.20 -9.79 -12.93
C ASN A 143 6.52 -8.46 -12.56
N GLY A 144 6.12 -7.65 -13.54
CA GLY A 144 5.45 -6.36 -13.36
C GLY A 144 6.34 -5.31 -12.68
N ILE A 145 5.95 -4.04 -12.79
CA ILE A 145 6.51 -2.96 -11.99
C ILE A 145 5.80 -2.97 -10.65
N THR A 146 6.47 -3.40 -9.59
CA THR A 146 5.91 -3.41 -8.23
C THR A 146 6.62 -2.36 -7.37
N LEU A 147 5.85 -1.50 -6.72
CA LEU A 147 6.34 -0.62 -5.66
C LEU A 147 6.50 -1.43 -4.38
N THR A 148 7.52 -1.13 -3.58
CA THR A 148 7.87 -1.87 -2.39
C THR A 148 7.94 -0.97 -1.17
N VAL A 149 7.67 -1.56 0.00
CA VAL A 149 8.03 -0.94 1.27
C VAL A 149 9.50 -1.22 1.50
N TRP A 150 10.35 -0.22 1.22
CA TRP A 150 11.79 -0.27 1.49
C TRP A 150 12.52 -1.48 0.86
N ARG A 151 12.07 -1.99 -0.29
CA ARG A 151 12.59 -3.21 -0.96
C ARG A 151 12.45 -4.51 -0.16
N ILE A 152 11.74 -4.50 0.96
CA ILE A 152 11.52 -5.67 1.80
C ILE A 152 10.25 -6.41 1.37
N VAL A 153 9.15 -5.67 1.17
CA VAL A 153 7.83 -6.26 0.88
C VAL A 153 7.15 -5.52 -0.28
N PRO A 154 6.68 -6.22 -1.33
CA PRO A 154 5.91 -5.60 -2.39
C PRO A 154 4.54 -5.11 -1.87
N ILE A 155 4.17 -3.89 -2.25
CA ILE A 155 2.88 -3.31 -1.88
C ILE A 155 1.80 -3.87 -2.81
N THR A 156 1.11 -4.89 -2.32
CA THR A 156 -0.02 -5.53 -3.02
C THR A 156 -1.32 -5.29 -2.24
N ARG A 157 -2.48 -5.57 -2.85
CA ARG A 157 -3.77 -5.47 -2.15
C ARG A 157 -3.82 -6.33 -0.88
N SER A 158 -3.12 -7.47 -0.88
CA SER A 158 -2.99 -8.35 0.28
C SER A 158 -2.27 -7.70 1.47
N PHE A 159 -1.42 -6.70 1.22
CA PHE A 159 -0.73 -5.95 2.27
C PHE A 159 -1.70 -5.22 3.22
N ILE A 160 -2.87 -4.80 2.72
CA ILE A 160 -3.92 -4.17 3.54
C ILE A 160 -4.40 -5.15 4.60
N PHE A 161 -4.72 -6.39 4.20
CA PHE A 161 -5.21 -7.42 5.11
C PHE A 161 -4.16 -7.83 6.14
N VAL A 162 -2.89 -7.86 5.75
CA VAL A 162 -1.78 -8.12 6.68
C VAL A 162 -1.72 -7.06 7.78
N ILE A 163 -1.77 -5.78 7.40
CA ILE A 163 -1.72 -4.69 8.40
C ILE A 163 -2.97 -4.68 9.28
N ILE A 164 -4.18 -4.89 8.71
CA ILE A 164 -5.41 -4.99 9.51
C ILE A 164 -5.33 -6.17 10.50
N GLY A 165 -4.84 -7.33 10.04
CA GLY A 165 -4.62 -8.49 10.89
C GLY A 165 -3.67 -8.20 12.04
N ILE A 166 -2.53 -7.55 11.75
CA ILE A 166 -1.56 -7.10 12.75
C ILE A 166 -2.22 -6.17 13.77
N LEU A 167 -3.00 -5.16 13.32
CA LEU A 167 -3.71 -4.25 14.21
C LEU A 167 -4.64 -5.01 15.16
N LEU A 168 -5.46 -5.93 14.64
CA LEU A 168 -6.38 -6.73 15.46
C LEU A 168 -5.62 -7.63 16.45
N THR A 169 -4.58 -8.34 16.01
CA THR A 169 -3.79 -9.22 16.86
C THR A 169 -3.14 -8.45 18.01
N TYR A 170 -2.45 -7.35 17.72
CA TYR A 170 -1.82 -6.54 18.77
C TYR A 170 -2.85 -5.97 19.73
N THR A 171 -3.99 -5.53 19.23
CA THR A 171 -5.03 -4.97 20.10
C THR A 171 -5.59 -6.02 21.04
N VAL A 172 -5.93 -7.21 20.53
CA VAL A 172 -6.42 -8.32 21.35
C VAL A 172 -5.35 -8.68 22.38
N MET A 173 -4.08 -8.81 21.97
CA MET A 173 -2.97 -9.10 22.87
C MET A 173 -2.85 -8.05 23.99
N PHE A 174 -2.90 -6.75 23.65
CA PHE A 174 -2.84 -5.69 24.65
C PHE A 174 -4.07 -5.66 25.55
N SER A 175 -5.27 -5.97 25.05
CA SER A 175 -6.47 -6.09 25.89
C SER A 175 -6.38 -7.28 26.85
N SER A 176 -5.77 -8.39 26.43
CA SER A 176 -5.59 -9.58 27.27
C SER A 176 -4.49 -9.39 28.33
N LEU A 177 -3.48 -8.55 28.04
CA LEU A 177 -2.41 -8.19 28.98
C LEU A 177 -2.80 -7.02 29.90
N SER A 178 -3.84 -6.26 29.56
CA SER A 178 -4.41 -5.24 30.43
C SER A 178 -4.93 -5.97 31.68
N PRO A 179 -4.35 -5.72 32.88
CA PRO A 179 -4.76 -6.43 34.08
C PRO A 179 -6.26 -6.23 34.24
N MET A 180 -6.98 -7.35 34.41
CA MET A 180 -8.42 -7.37 34.65
C MET A 180 -8.82 -6.17 35.49
N LYS A 181 -9.54 -5.23 34.86
CA LYS A 181 -10.20 -4.09 35.52
C LYS A 181 -11.40 -4.63 36.31
N GLY A 182 -11.12 -5.56 37.23
CA GLY A 182 -12.08 -6.46 37.87
C GLY A 182 -11.58 -6.98 39.22
N SER A 183 -10.76 -6.20 39.93
CA SER A 183 -10.40 -6.50 41.32
C SER A 183 -10.51 -5.29 42.28
N ASN A 184 -11.08 -4.17 41.82
CA ASN A 184 -11.33 -3.00 42.67
C ASN A 184 -12.83 -2.73 42.96
N GLU A 185 -13.76 -3.50 42.40
CA GLU A 185 -15.19 -3.37 42.74
C GLU A 185 -15.70 -4.41 43.76
N ILE A 186 -14.91 -5.46 44.06
CA ILE A 186 -15.33 -6.48 45.05
C ILE A 186 -14.99 -6.05 46.50
N PHE A 187 -14.08 -5.10 46.70
CA PHE A 187 -13.72 -4.62 48.04
C PHE A 187 -14.69 -3.57 48.63
N ILE A 188 -15.61 -3.01 47.84
CA ILE A 188 -16.56 -1.99 48.33
C ILE A 188 -17.86 -2.63 48.87
N TYR A 189 -18.12 -3.91 48.61
CA TYR A 189 -19.32 -4.61 49.10
C TYR A 189 -19.12 -5.43 50.39
N PHE A 190 -17.94 -5.40 51.00
CA PHE A 190 -17.66 -6.12 52.26
C PHE A 190 -17.54 -5.21 53.49
N GLU A 191 -17.74 -3.89 53.34
CA GLU A 191 -17.64 -2.93 54.44
C GLU A 191 -18.85 -1.98 54.52
N GLN A 192 -20.06 -2.52 54.38
CA GLN A 192 -21.28 -1.81 54.79
C GLN A 192 -22.34 -2.75 55.36
#